data_AF-A0A1B0GPD1-F1
#
_entry.id   AF-A0A1B0GPD1-F1
#
_cell.length_a   1.000
_cell.length_b   1.000
_cell.length_c   1.000
_cell.angle_alpha   90.00
_cell.angle_beta   90.00
_cell.angle_gamma   90.00
#
_symmetry.space_group_name_H-M   'P 1'
#
loop_
_entity.id
_entity.type
_entity.pdbx_description
1 polymer ?
#
loop_
_entity_poly.entity_id
_entity_poly.type
_entity_poly.pdbx_seq_one_letter_code
_entity_poly.pdbx_strand_id
1 'polypeptide(L)'
;MAMLINFEGAKNPYQMFGPTSSRLASSGSGQIQLWQFLLELLSDSANAGCITWEGTNGEFKLTDPDEVARRWGERKSKPNMNYDKLSRALR
;
A
#
# COMPACT_ATOMS: atom_id res chain seq x y z
N MET A 1 -9.36 13.25 9.77
CA MET A 1 -9.74 11.81 9.84
C MET A 1 -8.47 10.99 9.98
N ALA A 2 -7.79 11.09 11.12
CA ALA A 2 -6.67 10.23 11.45
C ALA A 2 -7.27 8.99 12.12
N MET A 3 -7.21 7.82 11.48
CA MET A 3 -7.54 6.58 12.17
C MET A 3 -6.42 6.34 13.19
N LEU A 4 -6.74 6.57 14.46
CA LEU A 4 -5.90 6.26 15.61
C LEU A 4 -5.67 4.75 15.63
N ILE A 5 -4.56 4.29 15.06
CA ILE A 5 -4.08 2.93 15.26
C ILE A 5 -3.22 2.99 16.53
N ASN A 6 -3.72 2.44 17.64
CA ASN A 6 -2.99 2.43 18.91
C ASN A 6 -1.70 1.59 18.78
N PHE A 7 -0.56 2.20 19.08
CA PHE A 7 0.79 1.66 18.91
C PHE A 7 1.33 1.02 20.20
N GLU A 8 0.71 -0.04 20.70
CA GLU A 8 1.26 -0.79 21.85
C GLU A 8 1.75 -2.21 21.49
N GLY A 9 3.06 -2.40 21.67
CA GLY A 9 3.75 -3.68 21.70
C GLY A 9 4.37 -4.11 20.36
N ALA A 10 5.62 -4.57 20.42
CA ALA A 10 6.44 -5.05 19.30
C ALA A 10 5.81 -6.25 18.56
N LYS A 11 4.79 -6.00 17.74
CA LYS A 11 4.14 -7.01 16.91
C LYS A 11 4.49 -6.72 15.45
N ASN A 12 4.85 -7.77 14.70
CA ASN A 12 5.21 -7.68 13.29
C ASN A 12 4.15 -6.85 12.52
N PRO A 13 4.55 -5.86 11.71
CA PRO A 13 3.62 -4.93 11.07
C PRO A 13 2.62 -5.65 10.15
N TYR A 14 3.02 -6.76 9.51
CA TYR A 14 2.10 -7.61 8.74
C TYR A 14 0.98 -8.23 9.59
N GLN A 15 1.26 -8.59 10.85
CA GLN A 15 0.25 -9.14 11.76
C GLN A 15 -0.69 -8.07 12.32
N MET A 16 -0.19 -6.84 12.53
CA MET A 16 -1.01 -5.72 13.01
C MET A 16 -1.83 -5.07 11.88
N PHE A 17 -1.17 -4.75 10.77
CA PHE A 17 -1.76 -4.01 9.66
C PHE A 17 -2.39 -4.91 8.60
N GLY A 18 -2.01 -6.19 8.46
CA GLY A 18 -2.63 -7.08 7.46
C GLY A 18 -4.15 -7.17 7.54
N PRO A 19 -4.74 -7.57 8.70
CA PRO A 19 -6.18 -7.69 8.84
C PRO A 19 -6.92 -6.34 8.76
N THR A 20 -6.28 -5.25 9.18
CA THR A 20 -6.88 -3.91 9.20
C THR A 20 -6.83 -3.26 7.81
N SER A 21 -5.67 -3.33 7.15
CA SER A 21 -5.44 -2.82 5.80
C SER A 21 -6.27 -3.57 4.75
N SER A 22 -6.41 -4.89 4.86
CA SER A 22 -7.25 -5.67 3.93
C SER A 22 -8.72 -5.24 3.99
N ARG A 23 -9.25 -4.94 5.18
CA ARG A 23 -10.62 -4.41 5.34
C ARG A 23 -10.76 -2.99 4.77
N LEU A 24 -9.75 -2.14 4.95
CA LEU A 24 -9.73 -0.77 4.41
C LEU A 24 -9.54 -0.72 2.88
N ALA A 25 -8.87 -1.72 2.33
CA ALA A 25 -8.62 -1.88 0.89
C ALA A 25 -9.75 -2.59 0.14
N SER A 26 -10.63 -3.31 0.86
CA SER A 26 -11.78 -4.03 0.29
C SER A 26 -12.86 -3.06 -0.21
N SER A 27 -12.58 -2.38 -1.30
CA SER A 27 -13.55 -1.64 -2.11
C SER A 27 -13.33 -2.08 -3.55
N GLY A 28 -13.87 -3.25 -3.89
CA GLY A 28 -13.88 -3.77 -5.25
C GLY A 28 -14.67 -2.84 -6.17
N SER A 29 -13.97 -1.91 -6.81
CA SER A 29 -14.42 -1.11 -7.95
C SER A 29 -13.25 -0.23 -8.40
N GLY A 30 -13.20 0.16 -9.68
CA GLY A 30 -12.17 1.08 -10.21
C GLY A 30 -12.07 2.45 -9.52
N GLN A 31 -12.85 2.70 -8.46
CA GLN A 31 -12.84 3.86 -7.58
C GLN A 31 -11.74 3.84 -6.50
N ILE A 32 -10.99 2.73 -6.34
CA ILE A 32 -9.92 2.63 -5.33
C ILE A 32 -8.95 3.82 -5.41
N GLN A 33 -8.58 4.36 -4.24
CA GLN A 33 -7.60 5.43 -4.10
C GLN A 33 -6.18 4.86 -3.94
N LEU A 34 -5.16 5.65 -4.26
CA LEU A 34 -3.76 5.19 -4.22
C LEU A 34 -3.38 4.67 -2.83
N TRP A 35 -3.74 5.38 -1.76
CA TRP A 35 -3.42 4.96 -0.39
C TRP A 35 -4.08 3.62 -0.01
N GLN A 36 -5.32 3.37 -0.44
CA GLN A 36 -6.02 2.09 -0.21
C GLN A 36 -5.31 0.96 -0.94
N PHE A 37 -4.91 1.20 -2.19
CA PHE A 37 -4.16 0.25 -2.99
C PHE A 37 -2.79 -0.08 -2.38
N LEU A 38 -2.05 0.92 -1.89
CA LEU A 38 -0.77 0.67 -1.21
C LEU A 38 -0.96 -0.14 0.08
N LEU A 39 -1.99 0.17 0.88
CA LEU A 39 -2.33 -0.61 2.07
C LEU A 39 -2.74 -2.05 1.71
N GLU A 40 -3.43 -2.25 0.59
CA GLU A 40 -3.75 -3.58 0.06
C GLU A 40 -2.48 -4.40 -0.18
N LEU A 41 -1.51 -3.83 -0.92
CA LEU A 41 -0.25 -4.51 -1.18
C LEU A 41 0.52 -4.78 0.12
N LEU A 42 0.57 -3.81 1.02
CA LEU A 42 1.22 -3.91 2.33
C LEU A 42 0.53 -4.88 3.31
N SER A 43 -0.69 -5.34 3.00
CA SER A 43 -1.41 -6.28 3.84
C SER A 43 -0.93 -7.73 3.69
N ASP A 44 -0.21 -8.02 2.61
CA ASP A 44 0.33 -9.34 2.31
C ASP A 44 1.85 -9.28 2.15
N SER A 45 2.57 -10.03 3.00
CA SER A 45 4.03 -10.13 2.96
C SER A 45 4.57 -10.69 1.65
N ALA A 46 3.76 -11.39 0.85
CA ALA A 46 4.15 -11.85 -0.48
C ALA A 46 4.50 -10.69 -1.44
N ASN A 47 4.02 -9.47 -1.16
CA ASN A 47 4.34 -8.28 -1.94
C ASN A 47 5.66 -7.59 -1.54
N ALA A 48 6.39 -8.10 -0.54
CA ALA A 48 7.64 -7.51 -0.06
C ALA A 48 8.70 -7.29 -1.16
N GLY A 49 8.62 -8.04 -2.27
CA GLY A 49 9.44 -7.84 -3.46
C GLY A 49 9.23 -6.49 -4.16
N CYS A 50 8.08 -5.84 -4.01
CA CYS A 50 7.81 -4.53 -4.59
C CYS A 50 7.41 -3.44 -3.58
N ILE A 51 6.82 -3.79 -2.44
CA ILE A 51 6.49 -2.87 -1.35
C ILE A 51 6.46 -3.58 0.00
N THR A 52 7.06 -2.98 1.03
CA THR A 52 7.15 -3.55 2.37
C THR A 52 7.06 -2.49 3.44
N TRP A 53 6.53 -2.85 4.61
CA TRP A 53 6.71 -2.05 5.82
C TRP A 53 8.20 -1.94 6.14
N GLU A 54 8.63 -0.77 6.63
CA GLU A 54 9.99 -0.47 7.04
C GLU A 54 9.95 0.49 8.24
N GLY A 55 10.99 0.50 9.06
CA GLY A 55 11.11 1.49 10.12
C GLY A 55 10.01 1.36 11.18
N THR A 56 9.42 2.49 11.56
CA THR A 56 8.44 2.56 12.65
C THR A 56 7.12 3.15 12.20
N ASN A 57 6.04 2.75 12.86
CA ASN A 57 4.80 3.54 12.89
C ASN A 57 4.14 3.78 11.51
N GLY A 58 4.01 2.74 10.67
CA GLY A 58 3.37 2.86 9.36
C GLY A 58 4.28 3.39 8.25
N GLU A 59 5.58 3.52 8.52
CA GLU A 59 6.59 3.71 7.49
C GLU A 59 6.67 2.48 6.56
N PHE A 60 6.85 2.75 5.27
CA PHE A 60 6.99 1.72 4.26
C PHE A 60 7.96 2.20 3.18
N LYS A 61 8.48 1.24 2.42
CA LYS A 61 9.28 1.51 1.23
C LYS A 61 8.75 0.76 0.02
N LEU A 62 9.03 1.33 -1.14
CA LEU A 62 8.86 0.68 -2.43
C LEU A 62 10.19 0.00 -2.80
N THR A 63 10.25 -1.32 -2.69
CA THR A 63 11.43 -2.11 -3.07
C THR A 63 11.56 -2.25 -4.59
N ASP A 64 10.42 -2.24 -5.29
CA ASP A 64 10.33 -2.13 -6.75
C ASP A 64 9.24 -1.10 -7.10
N PRO A 65 9.61 0.19 -7.21
CA PRO A 65 8.65 1.26 -7.48
C PRO A 65 7.96 1.13 -8.85
N ASP A 66 8.63 0.55 -9.84
CA ASP A 66 8.09 0.36 -11.18
C ASP A 66 7.02 -0.73 -11.21
N GLU A 67 7.24 -1.85 -10.49
CA GLU A 67 6.22 -2.89 -10.34
C GLU A 67 4.98 -2.38 -9.60
N VAL A 68 5.16 -1.55 -8.56
CA VAL A 68 4.03 -0.92 -7.86
C VAL A 68 3.25 0.01 -8.80
N ALA A 69 3.95 0.81 -9.62
CA ALA A 69 3.32 1.67 -10.61
C ALA A 69 2.60 0.89 -11.71
N ARG A 70 3.17 -0.23 -12.17
CA ARG A 70 2.55 -1.13 -13.15
C ARG A 70 1.24 -1.71 -12.61
N ARG A 71 1.26 -2.27 -11.40
CA ARG A 71 0.06 -2.82 -10.74
C ARG A 71 -0.99 -1.73 -10.47
N TRP A 72 -0.57 -0.51 -10.14
CA TRP A 72 -1.49 0.62 -10.00
C TRP A 72 -2.15 1.01 -11.34
N GLY A 73 -1.35 1.03 -12.42
CA GLY A 73 -1.84 1.23 -13.78
C GLY A 73 -2.88 0.19 -14.17
N GLU A 74 -2.59 -1.09 -13.91
CA GLU A 74 -3.51 -2.20 -14.13
C GLU A 74 -4.80 -2.02 -13.32
N ARG A 75 -4.71 -1.70 -12.02
CA ARG A 75 -5.87 -1.47 -11.15
C ARG A 75 -6.78 -0.33 -11.61
N LYS A 76 -6.23 0.70 -12.25
CA LYS A 76 -6.96 1.88 -12.72
C LYS A 76 -7.21 1.89 -14.23
N SER A 77 -6.86 0.82 -14.94
CA SER A 77 -6.87 0.75 -16.41
C SER A 77 -6.14 1.93 -17.09
N LYS A 78 -4.97 2.31 -16.55
CA LYS A 78 -4.09 3.38 -17.05
C LYS A 78 -2.78 2.76 -17.57
N PRO A 79 -2.70 2.35 -18.86
CA PRO A 79 -1.53 1.63 -19.40
C PRO A 79 -0.24 2.45 -19.41
N ASN A 80 -0.35 3.78 -19.37
CA ASN A 80 0.80 4.69 -19.34
C ASN A 80 1.20 5.10 -17.91
N MET A 81 0.81 4.34 -16.89
CA MET A 81 1.25 4.58 -15.51
C MET A 81 2.73 4.23 -15.33
N ASN A 82 3.45 5.03 -14.56
CA ASN A 82 4.86 4.83 -14.21
C ASN A 82 5.16 5.43 -12.84
N TYR A 83 6.36 5.17 -12.30
CA TYR A 83 6.72 5.65 -10.97
C TYR A 83 6.70 7.18 -10.85
N ASP A 84 7.13 7.91 -11.88
CA ASP A 84 7.09 9.38 -11.90
C ASP A 84 5.67 9.93 -11.70
N LYS A 85 4.65 9.28 -12.30
CA LYS A 85 3.24 9.69 -12.14
C LYS A 85 2.68 9.27 -10.79
N LEU A 86 3.03 8.06 -10.34
CA LEU A 86 2.60 7.54 -9.05
C LEU A 86 3.17 8.37 -7.89
N SER A 87 4.47 8.66 -7.91
CA SER A 87 5.16 9.43 -6.86
C SER A 87 4.63 10.85 -6.71
N ARG A 88 4.15 11.48 -7.80
CA ARG A 88 3.46 12.77 -7.75
C ARG A 88 2.13 12.71 -7.00
N ALA A 89 1.42 11.58 -7.07
CA ALA A 89 0.16 11.38 -6.35
C ALA A 89 0.37 10.98 -4.88
N LEU A 90 1.61 10.69 -4.47
CA LEU A 90 1.97 10.42 -3.07
C LEU A 90 2.37 11.69 -2.29
N ARG A 91 2.64 12.80 -2.98
CA ARG A 91 2.95 14.10 -2.39
C ARG A 91 1.67 14.85 -2.06
#